data_AF-A0AAJ0MFS5-F1
#
_entry.id   AF-A0AAJ0MFS5-F1
#
_cell.length_a   1.000
_cell.length_b   1.000
_cell.length_c   1.000
_cell.angle_alpha   90.00
_cell.angle_beta   90.00
_cell.angle_gamma   90.00
#
_symmetry.space_group_name_H-M   'P 1'
#
loop_
_entity.id
_entity.type
_entity.pdbx_description
1 polymer ?
#
loop_
_entity_poly.entity_id
_entity_poly.type
_entity_poly.pdbx_seq_one_letter_code
_entity_poly.pdbx_strand_id
1 'polypeptide(L)'
;MPKDTVVNYVNLVEWPAVAWDNWDGVAKLTGDSAHCMPIYRDEGVNHGTIDGCILADALKSAADGLVTPQQAVQDYEADMRLRGKEAVDVSHQACLDAHDYREINTVGSIAPLGKKNV
;
A
#
# COMPACT_ATOMS: atom_id res chain seq x y z
N MET A 1 -5.09 -30.26 14.94
CA MET A 1 -6.51 -29.86 14.78
C MET A 1 -7.39 -31.10 14.81
N PRO A 2 -8.63 -31.01 15.32
CA PRO A 2 -9.64 -32.05 15.17
C PRO A 2 -9.86 -32.44 13.70
N LYS A 3 -10.21 -33.70 13.45
CA LYS A 3 -10.34 -34.22 12.06
C LYS A 3 -11.52 -33.62 11.29
N ASP A 4 -12.50 -33.09 12.00
CA ASP A 4 -13.73 -32.47 11.52
C ASP A 4 -13.61 -30.94 11.36
N THR A 5 -12.42 -30.38 11.54
CA THR A 5 -12.21 -28.94 11.36
C THR A 5 -12.38 -28.56 9.90
N VAL A 6 -13.34 -27.67 9.62
CA VAL A 6 -13.50 -27.04 8.31
C VAL A 6 -12.41 -25.99 8.14
N VAL A 7 -11.53 -26.20 7.16
CA VAL A 7 -10.49 -25.22 6.78
C VAL A 7 -11.06 -24.31 5.70
N ASN A 8 -11.15 -23.02 6.00
CA ASN A 8 -11.49 -21.99 5.02
C ASN A 8 -10.20 -21.38 4.47
N TYR A 9 -10.12 -21.27 3.15
CA TYR A 9 -9.01 -20.59 2.49
C TYR A 9 -9.41 -19.17 2.15
N VAL A 10 -8.61 -18.21 2.59
CA VAL A 10 -8.74 -16.80 2.19
C VAL A 10 -7.59 -16.49 1.26
N ASN A 11 -7.91 -16.12 0.02
CA ASN A 11 -6.92 -15.63 -0.92
C ASN A 11 -6.67 -14.15 -0.63
N LEU A 12 -5.52 -13.85 -0.06
CA LEU A 12 -5.03 -12.49 0.09
C LEU A 12 -4.45 -12.04 -1.25
N VAL A 13 -4.87 -10.87 -1.71
CA VAL A 13 -4.35 -10.23 -2.91
C VAL A 13 -3.60 -8.99 -2.48
N GLU A 14 -2.42 -8.82 -3.02
CA GLU A 14 -1.60 -7.63 -2.87
C GLU A 14 -0.98 -7.32 -4.22
N TRP A 15 -0.68 -6.04 -4.47
CA TRP A 15 0.12 -5.69 -5.62
C TRP A 15 0.90 -4.39 -5.35
N PRO A 16 2.23 -4.38 -5.53
CA PRO A 16 3.02 -3.16 -5.44
C PRO A 16 2.65 -2.18 -6.55
N ALA A 17 2.76 -0.88 -6.28
CA ALA A 17 2.60 0.13 -7.32
C ALA A 17 3.64 -0.06 -8.43
N VAL A 18 3.16 -0.03 -9.69
CA VAL A 18 3.98 -0.13 -10.91
C VAL A 18 3.81 1.10 -11.79
N ALA A 19 4.58 1.20 -12.88
CA ALA A 19 4.30 2.18 -13.92
C ALA A 19 3.12 1.72 -14.80
N TRP A 20 2.29 2.68 -15.23
CA TRP A 20 1.21 2.45 -16.20
C TRP A 20 1.16 3.59 -17.21
N ASP A 21 0.51 3.34 -18.34
CA ASP A 21 0.13 4.39 -19.27
C ASP A 21 -1.06 5.16 -18.69
N ASN A 22 -0.82 6.43 -18.34
CA ASN A 22 -1.80 7.32 -17.74
C ASN A 22 -2.46 8.26 -18.76
N TRP A 23 -2.22 8.03 -20.06
CA TRP A 23 -2.73 8.81 -21.19
C TRP A 23 -2.44 10.31 -21.02
N ASP A 24 -1.16 10.63 -20.87
CA ASP A 24 -0.66 12.01 -20.65
C ASP A 24 -1.31 12.70 -19.44
N GLY A 25 -1.56 11.94 -18.38
CA GLY A 25 -2.13 12.43 -17.12
C GLY A 25 -3.64 12.58 -17.14
N VAL A 26 -4.35 12.01 -18.12
CA VAL A 26 -5.82 11.97 -18.13
C VAL A 26 -6.34 11.00 -17.07
N ALA A 27 -5.84 9.76 -17.05
CA ALA A 27 -6.23 8.72 -16.12
C ALA A 27 -5.23 8.60 -14.96
N LYS A 28 -5.70 8.22 -13.76
CA LYS A 28 -4.86 8.02 -12.56
C LYS A 28 -5.41 6.87 -11.73
N LEU A 29 -4.53 6.22 -10.99
CA LEU A 29 -4.87 5.22 -9.97
C LEU A 29 -4.46 5.74 -8.59
N THR A 30 -5.20 5.32 -7.56
CA THR A 30 -4.99 5.73 -6.16
C THR A 30 -5.43 4.61 -5.20
N GLY A 31 -4.87 4.57 -3.99
CA GLY A 31 -5.22 3.55 -3.00
C GLY A 31 -5.08 2.12 -3.55
N ASP A 32 -6.03 1.24 -3.23
CA ASP A 32 -5.99 -0.17 -3.65
C ASP A 32 -5.92 -0.37 -5.17
N SER A 33 -6.45 0.57 -5.96
CA SER A 33 -6.34 0.50 -7.43
C SER A 33 -4.89 0.68 -7.93
N ALA A 34 -4.03 1.29 -7.12
CA ALA A 34 -2.61 1.53 -7.41
C ALA A 34 -1.67 0.65 -6.57
N HIS A 35 -2.01 0.32 -5.32
CA HIS A 35 -1.15 -0.40 -4.37
C HIS A 35 -1.96 -1.14 -3.30
N CYS A 36 -2.70 -2.17 -3.69
CA CYS A 36 -3.42 -3.00 -2.73
C CYS A 36 -2.45 -3.74 -1.78
N MET A 37 -2.70 -3.65 -0.48
CA MET A 37 -1.85 -4.20 0.58
C MET A 37 -2.61 -5.28 1.37
N PRO A 38 -1.90 -6.27 1.93
CA PRO A 38 -2.50 -7.20 2.88
C PRO A 38 -2.81 -6.52 4.23
N ILE A 39 -3.86 -6.96 4.91
CA ILE A 39 -4.48 -6.27 6.06
C ILE A 39 -3.69 -6.32 7.39
N TYR A 40 -2.42 -6.71 7.38
CA TYR A 40 -1.64 -6.99 8.62
C TYR A 40 -1.04 -5.74 9.27
N ARG A 41 -1.05 -4.59 8.57
CA ARG A 41 -0.59 -3.29 9.09
C ARG A 41 -1.71 -2.27 9.29
N ASP A 42 -2.90 -2.53 8.74
CA ASP A 42 -4.04 -1.60 8.76
C ASP A 42 -3.74 -0.21 8.15
N GLU A 43 -2.88 -0.15 7.13
CA GLU A 43 -2.42 1.11 6.51
C GLU A 43 -3.09 1.45 5.17
N GLY A 44 -4.01 0.60 4.69
CA GLY A 44 -4.69 0.79 3.40
C GLY A 44 -5.44 2.11 3.31
N VAL A 45 -6.29 2.40 4.30
CA VAL A 45 -7.06 3.65 4.36
C VAL A 45 -6.14 4.87 4.52
N ASN A 46 -5.06 4.73 5.28
CA ASN A 46 -4.11 5.83 5.50
C ASN A 46 -3.44 6.23 4.18
N HIS A 47 -2.92 5.26 3.42
CA HIS A 47 -2.30 5.53 2.12
C HIS A 47 -3.31 6.05 1.11
N GLY A 48 -4.52 5.47 1.04
CA GLY A 48 -5.57 5.97 0.16
C GLY A 48 -6.00 7.42 0.48
N THR A 49 -6.03 7.78 1.77
CA THR A 49 -6.35 9.15 2.20
C THR A 49 -5.26 10.13 1.81
N ILE A 50 -4.00 9.79 2.07
CA ILE A 50 -2.84 10.61 1.70
C ILE A 50 -2.81 10.82 0.18
N ASP A 51 -3.04 9.77 -0.59
CA ASP A 51 -3.09 9.88 -2.05
C ASP A 51 -4.19 10.84 -2.52
N GLY A 52 -5.37 10.79 -1.91
CA GLY A 52 -6.45 11.73 -2.19
C GLY A 52 -6.07 13.18 -1.90
N CYS A 53 -5.41 13.43 -0.77
CA CYS A 53 -4.94 14.77 -0.40
C CYS A 53 -3.89 15.31 -1.37
N ILE A 54 -2.83 14.54 -1.65
CA ILE A 54 -1.74 14.98 -2.53
C ILE A 54 -2.26 15.19 -3.96
N LEU A 55 -3.12 14.29 -4.46
CA LEU A 55 -3.71 14.45 -5.78
C LEU A 55 -4.62 15.69 -5.85
N ALA A 56 -5.41 15.98 -4.80
CA ALA A 56 -6.25 17.18 -4.76
C ALA A 56 -5.40 18.46 -4.81
N ASP A 57 -4.30 18.53 -4.06
CA ASP A 57 -3.38 19.67 -4.05
C ASP A 57 -2.67 19.84 -5.40
N ALA A 58 -2.26 18.74 -6.02
CA ALA A 58 -1.65 18.73 -7.36
C ALA A 58 -2.62 19.25 -8.42
N LEU A 59 -3.87 18.76 -8.41
CA LEU A 59 -4.92 19.21 -9.33
C LEU A 59 -5.29 20.68 -9.10
N LYS A 60 -5.30 21.14 -7.84
CA LYS A 60 -5.53 22.56 -7.53
C LYS A 60 -4.42 23.44 -8.10
N SER A 61 -3.16 23.02 -7.95
CA SER A 61 -2.00 23.73 -8.50
C SER A 61 -2.06 23.84 -10.02
N ALA A 62 -2.52 22.77 -10.70
CA ALA A 62 -2.76 22.80 -12.13
C ALA A 62 -3.92 23.74 -12.53
N ALA A 63 -5.02 23.73 -11.77
CA ALA A 63 -6.17 24.62 -12.00
C ALA A 63 -5.82 26.10 -11.82
N ASP A 64 -4.89 26.41 -10.91
CA ASP A 64 -4.38 27.77 -10.68
C ASP A 64 -3.31 28.19 -11.71
N GLY A 65 -2.93 27.29 -12.64
CA GLY A 65 -1.94 27.56 -13.67
C GLY A 65 -0.49 27.59 -13.17
N LEU A 66 -0.23 27.06 -11.97
CA LEU A 66 1.13 26.99 -11.41
C LEU A 66 1.98 25.90 -12.08
N VAL A 67 1.32 24.82 -12.51
CA VAL A 67 1.91 23.68 -13.22
C VAL A 67 0.97 23.21 -14.32
N THR A 68 1.46 22.41 -15.27
CA THR A 68 0.56 21.76 -16.24
C THR A 68 -0.17 20.60 -15.57
N PRO A 69 -1.39 20.23 -16.04
CA PRO A 69 -2.09 19.05 -15.53
C PRO A 69 -1.25 17.76 -15.64
N GLN A 70 -0.49 17.62 -16.73
CA GLN A 70 0.40 16.47 -16.93
C GLN A 70 1.50 16.42 -15.87
N GLN A 71 2.17 17.56 -15.61
CA GLN A 71 3.23 17.64 -14.60
C GLN A 71 2.69 17.34 -13.20
N ALA A 72 1.54 17.92 -12.83
CA ALA A 72 0.90 17.68 -11.54
C ALA A 72 0.63 16.18 -11.28
N VAL A 73 0.18 15.46 -12.30
CA VAL A 73 -0.11 14.03 -12.22
C VAL A 73 1.18 13.21 -12.18
N GLN A 74 2.19 13.57 -12.97
CA GLN A 74 3.48 12.91 -12.97
C GLN A 74 4.16 13.01 -11.60
N ASP A 75 4.14 14.18 -10.98
CA ASP A 75 4.74 14.41 -9.66
C ASP A 75 4.02 13.59 -8.58
N TYR A 76 2.68 13.60 -8.60
CA TYR A 76 1.87 12.77 -7.71
C TYR A 76 2.16 11.27 -7.89
N GLU A 77 2.15 10.77 -9.12
CA GLU A 77 2.37 9.34 -9.38
C GLU A 77 3.78 8.89 -9.03
N ALA A 78 4.80 9.74 -9.19
CA ALA A 78 6.17 9.44 -8.80
C ALA A 78 6.28 9.23 -7.28
N ASP A 79 5.71 10.14 -6.49
CA ASP A 79 5.66 10.03 -5.03
C ASP A 79 4.83 8.83 -4.57
N MET A 80 3.61 8.68 -5.10
CA MET A 80 2.70 7.61 -4.71
C MET A 80 3.25 6.21 -5.03
N ARG A 81 3.92 6.03 -6.18
CA ARG A 81 4.52 4.73 -6.52
C ARG A 81 5.61 4.33 -5.52
N LEU A 82 6.46 5.29 -5.12
CA LEU A 82 7.52 5.02 -4.16
C LEU A 82 6.95 4.61 -2.79
N ARG A 83 6.03 5.42 -2.25
CA ARG A 83 5.39 5.16 -0.96
C ARG A 83 4.55 3.88 -0.98
N GLY A 84 3.70 3.72 -1.99
CA GLY A 84 2.80 2.58 -2.14
C GLY A 84 3.56 1.26 -2.27
N LYS A 85 4.67 1.25 -3.03
CA LYS A 85 5.54 0.07 -3.09
C LYS A 85 6.11 -0.30 -1.73
N GLU A 86 6.64 0.68 -0.99
CA GLU A 86 7.19 0.43 0.35
C GLU A 86 6.12 -0.08 1.31
N ALA A 87 4.91 0.49 1.28
CA ALA A 87 3.81 0.08 2.14
C ALA A 87 3.33 -1.35 1.88
N VAL A 88 3.26 -1.76 0.59
CA VAL A 88 2.95 -3.13 0.21
C VAL A 88 4.03 -4.09 0.69
N ASP A 89 5.31 -3.77 0.44
CA ASP A 89 6.43 -4.64 0.84
C ASP A 89 6.47 -4.83 2.38
N VAL A 90 6.23 -3.77 3.16
CA VAL A 90 6.19 -3.82 4.63
C VAL A 90 4.96 -4.58 5.13
N SER A 91 3.80 -4.39 4.49
CA SER A 91 2.58 -5.11 4.85
C SER A 91 2.67 -6.60 4.52
N HIS A 92 3.34 -6.96 3.43
CA HIS A 92 3.67 -8.34 3.09
C HIS A 92 4.54 -8.98 4.17
N GLN A 93 5.61 -8.29 4.60
CA GLN A 93 6.46 -8.79 5.67
C GLN A 93 5.68 -8.96 6.99
N ALA A 94 4.81 -8.01 7.33
CA ALA A 94 3.92 -8.13 8.48
C ALA A 94 2.99 -9.36 8.39
N CYS A 95 2.50 -9.69 7.19
CA CYS A 95 1.76 -10.92 6.94
C CYS A 95 2.61 -12.15 7.25
N LEU A 96 3.86 -12.21 6.78
CA LEU A 96 4.75 -13.34 7.07
C LEU A 96 5.06 -13.47 8.57
N ASP A 97 5.40 -12.34 9.21
CA ASP A 97 5.73 -12.29 10.63
C ASP A 97 4.57 -12.76 11.51
N ALA A 98 3.33 -12.41 11.16
CA ALA A 98 2.13 -12.79 11.90
C ALA A 98 1.87 -14.32 11.89
N HIS A 99 2.43 -15.06 10.94
CA HIS A 99 2.29 -16.52 10.85
C HIS A 99 3.54 -17.28 11.33
N ASP A 100 4.59 -16.57 11.74
CA ASP A 100 5.80 -17.20 12.28
C ASP A 100 5.72 -17.36 13.81
N TYR A 101 5.20 -18.50 14.24
CA TYR A 101 5.05 -18.84 15.67
C TYR A 101 6.37 -18.95 16.44
N ARG A 102 7.53 -19.04 15.76
CA ARG A 102 8.84 -19.13 16.42
C ARG A 102 9.19 -17.83 17.15
N GLU A 103 8.73 -16.71 16.63
CA GLU A 103 9.01 -15.37 17.16
C GLU A 103 8.04 -14.93 18.27
N ILE A 104 6.99 -15.73 18.55
CA ILE A 104 5.91 -15.43 19.51
C ILE A 104 6.13 -16.14 20.88
N ASN A 105 7.22 -16.88 21.05
CA ASN A 105 7.39 -17.83 22.15
C ASN A 105 7.89 -17.26 23.49
N THR A 106 8.15 -15.95 23.60
CA THR A 106 8.55 -15.33 24.86
C THR A 106 7.33 -14.73 25.58
N VAL A 107 7.09 -15.10 26.83
CA VAL A 107 5.98 -14.53 27.63
C VAL A 107 6.08 -13.00 27.64
N GLY A 108 5.08 -12.32 27.08
CA GLY A 108 5.05 -10.86 26.95
C GLY A 108 5.82 -10.27 25.76
N SER A 109 6.30 -11.09 24.81
CA SER A 109 6.92 -10.60 23.59
C SER A 109 5.88 -10.16 22.56
N ILE A 110 6.07 -8.94 22.05
CA ILE A 110 5.40 -8.37 20.88
C ILE A 110 6.29 -8.66 19.68
N ALA A 111 5.83 -9.46 18.72
CA ALA A 111 6.50 -9.60 17.44
C ALA A 111 6.34 -8.27 16.67
N PRO A 112 7.42 -7.53 16.38
CA PRO A 112 7.32 -6.30 15.64
C PRO A 112 7.04 -6.61 14.16
N LEU A 113 5.79 -6.42 13.74
CA LEU A 113 5.32 -6.75 12.40
C LEU A 113 5.90 -5.79 11.34
N GLY A 114 6.48 -6.36 10.28
CA GLY A 114 6.96 -5.62 9.13
C GLY A 114 8.32 -4.96 9.35
N LYS A 115 9.17 -5.53 10.22
CA LYS A 115 10.58 -5.09 10.29
C LYS A 115 11.30 -5.49 9.01
N LYS A 116 11.94 -4.52 8.35
CA LYS A 116 12.87 -4.80 7.25
C LYS A 116 14.06 -5.57 7.82
N ASN A 117 14.38 -6.71 7.22
CA ASN A 117 15.67 -7.36 7.43
C ASN A 117 16.74 -6.44 6.84
N VAL A 118 17.58 -5.86 7.71
CA VAL A 118 18.72 -5.01 7.33
C VAL A 118 19.87 -5.89 6.89
#